data_AF-A0A0Q6M5B8-F1
#
_entry.id   AF-A0A0Q6M5B8-F1
#
_cell.length_a   1.000
_cell.length_b   1.000
_cell.length_c   1.000
_cell.angle_alpha   90.00
_cell.angle_beta   90.00
_cell.angle_gamma   90.00
#
_symmetry.space_group_name_H-M   'P 1'
#
loop_
_entity.id
_entity.type
_entity.pdbx_description
1 polymer ?
#
loop_
_entity_poly.entity_id
_entity_poly.type
_entity_poly.pdbx_seq_one_letter_code
_entity_poly.pdbx_strand_id
1 'polypeptide(L)'
;MFAMFRKGREQSPVEPVEPAVNAPGEPDLRAAVQSIGKQASSVGRDAAEVRGLLDDASKVSARQAQAVTVLAGQLGEVTRAQQAIGDVTAGSLDAVGRARDAVEAVGTEVAGIVDTLREVAEAASEITQIALQTRLVAFNASVEAKRAGEAGRGFGVVADAVKDLASKVEGSSKAIMSTVGVLDTRIGALSREIQAKPGEVKQGGFHKALADVEAGVASITAAATQSREICGGVNVQMGAMQSEIQQTTAALDNAMRRSEAFLKVSEHLIELVAECGIETEDTPFIQAAMEAAAQIGKLLEDSLRTGTISAADLFDESYRPLPGTNPAQHATKFIELADRLFPQVQERVLTLSSKVVFCIAVDRNGYVATHNKKYCQPQRGDLAWDTANSRYRRIFNDRTGLASARNQRPFLLQTYRRDMGGGQFVLLKEAAAPITVQGRHWGGMRVAFSF
;
A
#
# COMPACT_ATOMS: atom_id res chain seq x y z
N MET A 1 60.92 -5.12 -114.18
CA MET A 1 61.66 -6.38 -114.35
C MET A 1 61.90 -6.94 -112.95
N PHE A 2 61.23 -8.08 -112.67
CA PHE A 2 61.19 -8.87 -111.43
C PHE A 2 62.06 -8.45 -110.23
N ALA A 3 61.41 -8.10 -109.12
CA ALA A 3 61.94 -8.29 -107.77
C ALA A 3 60.82 -8.85 -106.89
N MET A 4 60.90 -10.15 -106.64
CA MET A 4 60.02 -10.96 -105.83
C MET A 4 60.62 -11.07 -104.41
N PHE A 5 59.75 -11.12 -103.41
CA PHE A 5 59.95 -11.48 -101.99
C PHE A 5 60.23 -10.39 -100.93
N ARG A 6 59.41 -10.52 -99.86
CA ARG A 6 59.46 -9.98 -98.48
C ARG A 6 58.93 -8.58 -98.18
N LYS A 7 57.68 -8.54 -97.68
CA LYS A 7 57.22 -8.01 -96.37
C LYS A 7 55.68 -8.01 -96.40
N GLY A 8 54.99 -8.65 -95.48
CA GLY A 8 54.55 -8.07 -94.21
C GLY A 8 53.05 -8.36 -94.10
N ARG A 9 52.63 -9.20 -93.13
CA ARG A 9 51.21 -9.37 -92.81
C ARG A 9 50.81 -8.21 -91.89
N GLU A 10 49.99 -7.31 -92.41
CA GLU A 10 49.39 -6.20 -91.68
C GLU A 10 48.32 -6.70 -90.69
N GLN A 11 48.25 -5.98 -89.56
CA GLN A 11 47.38 -6.20 -88.41
C GLN A 11 45.93 -5.81 -88.74
N SER A 12 44.97 -6.67 -88.38
CA SER A 12 43.57 -6.26 -88.22
C SER A 12 43.33 -5.67 -86.82
N PRO A 13 42.41 -4.71 -86.64
CA PRO A 13 42.25 -3.97 -85.40
C PRO A 13 41.65 -4.84 -84.29
N VAL A 14 42.21 -4.74 -83.08
CA VAL A 14 41.68 -5.32 -81.86
C VAL A 14 40.48 -4.47 -81.41
N GLU A 15 39.28 -5.06 -81.39
CA GLU A 15 38.11 -4.46 -80.73
C GLU A 15 38.38 -4.30 -79.23
N PRO A 16 37.93 -3.20 -78.60
CA PRO A 16 38.10 -3.00 -77.18
C PRO A 16 37.25 -4.03 -76.41
N VAL A 17 37.93 -4.85 -75.62
CA VAL A 17 37.33 -5.74 -74.63
C VAL A 17 36.55 -4.89 -73.62
N GLU A 18 35.22 -5.01 -73.62
CA GLU A 18 34.37 -4.49 -72.54
C GLU A 18 34.87 -5.03 -71.19
N PRO A 19 34.91 -4.22 -70.12
CA PRO A 19 35.30 -4.71 -68.81
C PRO A 19 34.30 -5.79 -68.37
N ALA A 20 34.84 -6.95 -68.01
CA ALA A 20 34.09 -8.06 -67.46
C ALA A 20 33.13 -7.56 -66.37
N VAL A 21 31.83 -7.78 -66.59
CA VAL A 21 30.81 -7.62 -65.56
C VAL A 21 31.19 -8.57 -64.42
N ASN A 22 31.56 -8.01 -63.28
CA ASN A 22 31.86 -8.76 -62.06
C ASN A 22 30.73 -9.76 -61.80
N ALA A 23 31.11 -11.03 -61.61
CA ALA A 23 30.24 -12.08 -61.10
C ALA A 23 29.54 -11.60 -59.81
N PRO A 24 28.35 -12.14 -59.45
CA PRO A 24 27.71 -11.82 -58.17
C PRO A 24 28.71 -12.15 -57.06
N GLY A 25 29.17 -11.11 -56.37
CA GLY A 25 30.24 -11.22 -55.38
C GLY A 25 29.89 -12.21 -54.29
N GLU A 26 30.89 -12.95 -53.83
CA GLU A 26 30.79 -13.74 -52.61
C GLU A 26 30.19 -12.88 -51.50
N PRO A 27 29.24 -13.42 -50.70
CA PRO A 27 28.72 -12.68 -49.56
C PRO A 27 29.89 -12.25 -48.67
N ASP A 28 30.00 -10.94 -48.41
CA ASP A 28 31.03 -10.40 -47.53
C ASP A 28 30.80 -10.92 -46.11
N LEU A 29 31.44 -12.04 -45.80
CA LEU A 29 31.36 -12.72 -44.52
C LEU A 29 31.79 -11.79 -43.38
N ARG A 30 32.70 -10.85 -43.64
CA ARG A 30 33.15 -9.87 -42.66
C ARG A 30 32.04 -8.89 -42.33
N ALA A 31 31.38 -8.33 -43.34
CA ALA A 31 30.22 -7.46 -43.15
C ALA A 31 29.06 -8.19 -42.45
N ALA A 32 28.82 -9.46 -42.80
CA ALA A 32 27.78 -10.27 -42.16
C ALA A 32 28.06 -10.50 -40.67
N VAL A 33 29.28 -10.90 -40.30
CA VAL A 33 29.69 -11.12 -38.91
C VAL A 33 29.66 -9.81 -38.09
N GLN A 34 30.09 -8.69 -38.67
CA GLN A 34 29.98 -7.38 -38.04
C GLN A 34 28.52 -6.96 -37.82
N SER A 35 27.64 -7.24 -38.78
CA SER A 35 26.20 -7.00 -38.66
C SER A 35 25.58 -7.85 -37.54
N ILE A 36 25.93 -9.12 -37.45
CA ILE A 36 25.50 -10.02 -36.35
C ILE A 36 25.98 -9.48 -35.00
N GLY A 37 27.23 -9.03 -34.89
CA GLY A 37 27.74 -8.41 -33.65
C GLY A 37 26.95 -7.16 -33.25
N LYS A 38 26.61 -6.29 -34.20
CA LYS A 38 25.77 -5.10 -33.96
C LYS A 38 24.35 -5.48 -33.52
N GLN A 39 23.73 -6.44 -34.19
CA GLN A 39 22.39 -6.92 -33.84
C GLN A 39 22.36 -7.60 -32.47
N ALA A 40 23.33 -8.48 -32.19
CA ALA A 40 23.47 -9.13 -30.90
C ALA A 40 23.65 -8.11 -29.78
N SER A 41 24.49 -7.08 -29.99
CA SER A 41 24.64 -5.98 -29.05
C SER A 41 23.34 -5.20 -28.84
N SER A 42 22.52 -5.00 -29.87
CA SER A 42 21.23 -4.31 -29.72
C SER A 42 20.25 -5.14 -28.91
N VAL A 43 20.14 -6.43 -29.22
CA VAL A 43 19.29 -7.38 -28.47
C VAL A 43 19.68 -7.42 -27.00
N GLY A 44 20.98 -7.41 -26.68
CA GLY A 44 21.47 -7.38 -25.30
C GLY A 44 21.05 -6.10 -24.55
N ARG A 45 21.09 -4.95 -25.23
CA ARG A 45 20.61 -3.67 -24.70
C ARG A 45 19.11 -3.69 -24.43
N ASP A 46 18.31 -4.06 -25.42
CA ASP A 46 16.86 -4.06 -25.31
C ASP A 46 16.40 -5.07 -24.24
N ALA A 47 17.04 -6.25 -24.18
CA ALA A 47 16.75 -7.25 -23.15
C ALA A 47 17.07 -6.76 -21.74
N ALA A 48 18.21 -6.07 -21.54
CA ALA A 48 18.58 -5.51 -20.25
C ALA A 48 17.64 -4.37 -19.80
N GLU A 49 17.18 -3.54 -20.73
CA GLU A 49 16.21 -2.49 -20.47
C GLU A 49 14.84 -3.07 -20.09
N VAL A 50 14.32 -4.02 -20.88
CA VAL A 50 13.09 -4.75 -20.58
C VAL A 50 13.16 -5.41 -19.21
N ARG A 51 14.29 -6.05 -18.85
CA ARG A 51 14.48 -6.62 -17.51
C ARG A 51 14.31 -5.59 -16.41
N GLY A 52 14.82 -4.38 -16.63
CA GLY A 52 14.68 -3.26 -15.73
C GLY A 52 13.23 -2.86 -15.49
N LEU A 53 12.48 -2.70 -16.58
CA LEU A 53 11.05 -2.39 -16.53
C LEU A 53 10.25 -3.51 -15.83
N LEU A 54 10.63 -4.77 -16.04
CA LEU A 54 10.00 -5.92 -15.39
C LEU A 54 10.26 -5.95 -13.87
N ASP A 55 11.47 -5.59 -13.43
CA ASP A 55 11.80 -5.47 -12.00
C ASP A 55 10.96 -4.38 -11.32
N ASP A 56 10.83 -3.23 -11.96
CA ASP A 56 9.99 -2.14 -11.45
C ASP A 56 8.50 -2.51 -11.45
N ALA A 57 8.01 -3.17 -12.51
CA ALA A 57 6.65 -3.70 -12.55
C ALA A 57 6.40 -4.74 -11.44
N SER A 58 7.39 -5.58 -11.12
CA SER A 58 7.29 -6.56 -10.03
C SER A 58 7.19 -5.89 -8.66
N LYS A 59 7.97 -4.83 -8.42
CA LYS A 59 7.83 -4.01 -7.19
C LYS A 59 6.46 -3.35 -7.09
N VAL A 60 5.90 -2.85 -8.21
CA VAL A 60 4.56 -2.27 -8.24
C VAL A 60 3.51 -3.34 -7.92
N SER A 61 3.60 -4.52 -8.55
CA SER A 61 2.68 -5.65 -8.29
C SER A 61 2.71 -6.10 -6.82
N ALA A 62 3.90 -6.17 -6.21
CA ALA A 62 4.04 -6.47 -4.79
C ALA A 62 3.38 -5.43 -3.88
N ARG A 63 3.52 -4.13 -4.20
CA ARG A 63 2.84 -3.04 -3.46
C ARG A 63 1.32 -3.12 -3.61
N GLN A 64 0.82 -3.45 -4.80
CA GLN A 64 -0.61 -3.66 -5.02
C GLN A 64 -1.15 -4.83 -4.19
N ALA A 65 -0.41 -5.96 -4.13
CA ALA A 65 -0.78 -7.10 -3.29
C ALA A 65 -0.94 -6.71 -1.81
N GLN A 66 0.00 -5.92 -1.31
CA GLN A 66 -0.05 -5.40 0.07
C GLN A 66 -1.25 -4.47 0.28
N ALA A 67 -1.51 -3.55 -0.66
CA ALA A 67 -2.65 -2.64 -0.59
C ALA A 67 -3.98 -3.39 -0.55
N VAL A 68 -4.16 -4.42 -1.40
CA VAL A 68 -5.35 -5.29 -1.38
C VAL A 68 -5.51 -5.99 -0.04
N THR A 69 -4.42 -6.49 0.55
CA THR A 69 -4.47 -7.13 1.87
C THR A 69 -4.93 -6.17 2.98
N VAL A 70 -4.42 -4.93 2.96
CA VAL A 70 -4.83 -3.90 3.93
C VAL A 70 -6.30 -3.51 3.76
N LEU A 71 -6.73 -3.30 2.52
CA LEU A 71 -8.14 -3.03 2.21
C LEU A 71 -9.07 -4.15 2.70
N ALA A 72 -8.61 -5.41 2.65
CA ALA A 72 -9.43 -6.56 3.05
C ALA A 72 -9.69 -6.53 4.55
N GLY A 73 -8.65 -6.18 5.33
CA GLY A 73 -8.76 -5.98 6.76
C GLY A 73 -9.72 -4.84 7.11
N GLN A 74 -9.61 -3.70 6.43
CA GLN A 74 -10.51 -2.55 6.64
C GLN A 74 -11.96 -2.90 6.31
N LEU A 75 -12.21 -3.65 5.23
CA LEU A 75 -13.55 -4.10 4.86
C LEU A 75 -14.15 -5.06 5.90
N GLY A 76 -13.30 -5.89 6.51
CA GLY A 76 -13.68 -6.75 7.64
C GLY A 76 -14.10 -5.97 8.89
N GLU A 77 -13.46 -4.84 9.19
CA GLU A 77 -13.87 -3.92 10.26
C GLU A 77 -15.22 -3.28 9.95
N VAL A 78 -15.42 -2.80 8.71
CA VAL A 78 -16.71 -2.20 8.30
C VAL A 78 -17.84 -3.22 8.42
N THR A 79 -17.62 -4.45 7.96
CA THR A 79 -18.62 -5.53 8.05
C THR A 79 -19.03 -5.79 9.51
N ARG A 80 -18.06 -5.83 10.43
CA ARG A 80 -18.33 -5.98 11.87
C ARG A 80 -19.09 -4.79 12.44
N ALA A 81 -18.74 -3.56 12.07
CA ALA A 81 -19.46 -2.37 12.49
C ALA A 81 -20.92 -2.40 12.02
N GLN A 82 -21.18 -2.85 10.79
CA GLN A 82 -22.54 -2.99 10.27
C GLN A 82 -23.37 -4.03 11.04
N GLN A 83 -22.74 -5.14 11.46
CA GLN A 83 -23.42 -6.13 12.29
C GLN A 83 -23.77 -5.56 13.67
N ALA A 84 -22.84 -4.83 14.30
CA ALA A 84 -23.10 -4.16 15.58
C ALA A 84 -24.21 -3.10 15.48
N ILE A 85 -24.28 -2.35 14.37
CA ILE A 85 -25.40 -1.43 14.10
C ILE A 85 -26.71 -2.22 14.04
N GLY A 86 -26.74 -3.36 13.35
CA GLY A 86 -27.89 -4.26 13.31
C GLY A 86 -28.38 -4.65 14.71
N ASP A 87 -27.47 -5.11 15.58
CA ASP A 87 -27.81 -5.52 16.95
C ASP A 87 -28.37 -4.35 17.79
N VAL A 88 -27.73 -3.17 17.68
CA VAL A 88 -28.17 -1.96 18.41
C VAL A 88 -29.53 -1.47 17.92
N THR A 89 -29.78 -1.49 16.61
CA THR A 89 -31.08 -1.10 16.04
C THR A 89 -32.19 -2.05 16.45
N ALA A 90 -31.93 -3.37 16.47
CA ALA A 90 -32.89 -4.36 16.97
C ALA A 90 -33.22 -4.12 18.45
N GLY A 91 -32.22 -3.89 19.30
CA GLY A 91 -32.43 -3.55 20.71
C GLY A 91 -33.17 -2.22 20.91
N SER A 92 -32.96 -1.25 20.01
CA SER A 92 -33.68 0.04 20.04
C SER A 92 -35.17 -0.14 19.74
N LEU A 93 -35.53 -1.00 18.77
CA LEU A 93 -36.92 -1.31 18.47
C LEU A 93 -37.62 -2.02 19.64
N ASP A 94 -36.94 -2.97 20.31
CA ASP A 94 -37.46 -3.59 21.53
C ASP A 94 -37.71 -2.56 22.64
N ALA A 95 -36.75 -1.63 22.85
CA ALA A 95 -36.90 -0.57 23.84
C ALA A 95 -38.07 0.37 23.53
N VAL A 96 -38.32 0.69 22.26
CA VAL A 96 -39.49 1.46 21.84
C VAL A 96 -40.78 0.68 22.08
N GLY A 97 -40.80 -0.62 21.80
CA GLY A 97 -41.94 -1.50 22.13
C GLY A 97 -42.28 -1.45 23.62
N ARG A 98 -41.29 -1.67 24.49
CA ARG A 98 -41.48 -1.55 25.95
C ARG A 98 -41.92 -0.16 26.41
N ALA A 99 -41.45 0.89 25.74
CA ALA A 99 -41.88 2.25 26.04
C ALA A 99 -43.35 2.48 25.65
N ARG A 100 -43.82 1.90 24.53
CA ARG A 100 -45.24 1.93 24.15
C ARG A 100 -46.11 1.21 25.19
N ASP A 101 -45.72 0.01 25.59
CA ASP A 101 -46.45 -0.76 26.60
C ASP A 101 -46.55 0.01 27.92
N ALA A 102 -45.47 0.67 28.33
CA ALA A 102 -45.46 1.52 29.53
C ALA A 102 -46.39 2.73 29.39
N VAL A 103 -46.40 3.42 28.25
CA VAL A 103 -47.32 4.55 27.99
C VAL A 103 -48.77 4.09 28.01
N GLU A 104 -49.07 2.92 27.44
CA GLU A 104 -50.42 2.34 27.47
C GLU A 104 -50.87 2.03 28.90
N ALA A 105 -50.00 1.44 29.72
CA ALA A 105 -50.28 1.16 31.13
C ALA A 105 -50.56 2.46 31.93
N VAL A 106 -49.78 3.53 31.70
CA VAL A 106 -50.08 4.84 32.32
C VAL A 106 -51.44 5.37 31.86
N GLY A 107 -51.81 5.14 30.60
CA GLY A 107 -53.14 5.47 30.07
C GLY A 107 -54.27 4.79 30.83
N THR A 108 -54.12 3.50 31.17
CA THR A 108 -55.08 2.75 31.98
C THR A 108 -55.20 3.31 33.40
N GLU A 109 -54.08 3.59 34.06
CA GLU A 109 -54.07 4.17 35.42
C GLU A 109 -54.71 5.55 35.45
N VAL A 110 -54.42 6.40 34.45
CA VAL A 110 -55.03 7.72 34.30
C VAL A 110 -56.55 7.62 34.18
N ALA A 111 -57.07 6.64 33.44
CA ALA A 111 -58.51 6.40 33.36
C ALA A 111 -59.12 6.04 34.72
N GLY A 112 -58.47 5.16 35.49
CA GLY A 112 -58.91 4.80 36.85
C GLY A 112 -58.91 5.98 37.84
N ILE A 113 -57.95 6.89 37.73
CA ILE A 113 -57.94 8.11 38.56
C ILE A 113 -59.11 9.03 38.21
N VAL A 114 -59.49 9.15 36.93
CA VAL A 114 -60.65 9.95 36.52
C VAL A 114 -61.93 9.41 37.18
N ASP A 115 -62.12 8.09 37.21
CA ASP A 115 -63.28 7.48 37.85
C ASP A 115 -63.28 7.72 39.37
N THR A 116 -62.12 7.56 40.02
CA THR A 116 -61.97 7.85 41.45
C THR A 116 -62.29 9.32 41.78
N LEU A 117 -61.86 10.27 40.94
CA LEU A 117 -62.17 11.69 41.15
C LEU A 117 -63.66 11.99 41.03
N ARG A 118 -64.40 11.28 40.17
CA ARG A 118 -65.86 11.41 40.06
C ARG A 118 -66.55 10.94 41.33
N GLU A 119 -66.15 9.79 41.87
CA GLU A 119 -66.68 9.29 43.14
C GLU A 119 -66.43 10.28 44.29
N VAL A 120 -65.24 10.87 44.36
CA VAL A 120 -64.91 11.90 45.37
C VAL A 120 -65.76 13.17 45.17
N ALA A 121 -66.01 13.59 43.93
CA ALA A 121 -66.86 14.75 43.64
C ALA A 121 -68.32 14.50 44.08
N GLU A 122 -68.84 13.31 43.82
CA GLU A 122 -70.20 12.89 44.24
C GLU A 122 -70.31 12.88 45.76
N ALA A 123 -69.37 12.24 46.47
CA ALA A 123 -69.35 12.22 47.93
C ALA A 123 -69.25 13.63 48.53
N ALA A 124 -68.40 14.51 47.97
CA ALA A 124 -68.29 15.89 48.43
C ALA A 124 -69.59 16.70 48.21
N SER A 125 -70.30 16.43 47.11
CA SER A 125 -71.61 17.02 46.82
C SER A 125 -72.66 16.57 47.85
N GLU A 126 -72.71 15.27 48.17
CA GLU A 126 -73.60 14.71 49.20
C GLU A 126 -73.31 15.31 50.59
N ILE A 127 -72.04 15.43 50.99
CA ILE A 127 -71.67 16.07 52.26
C ILE A 127 -72.13 17.53 52.28
N THR A 128 -72.04 18.24 51.15
CA THR A 128 -72.53 19.62 51.03
C THR A 128 -74.05 19.69 51.24
N GLN A 129 -74.81 18.75 50.68
CA GLN A 129 -76.26 18.62 50.88
C GLN A 129 -76.59 18.37 52.36
N ILE A 130 -75.89 17.41 53.00
CA ILE A 130 -76.08 17.09 54.43
C ILE A 130 -75.75 18.29 55.31
N ALA A 131 -74.67 19.01 55.03
CA ALA A 131 -74.28 20.20 55.76
C ALA A 131 -75.33 21.31 55.65
N LEU A 132 -75.89 21.53 54.46
CA LEU A 132 -76.97 22.49 54.25
C LEU A 132 -78.24 22.11 55.03
N GLN A 133 -78.64 20.84 54.98
CA GLN A 133 -79.78 20.32 55.75
C GLN A 133 -79.56 20.48 57.26
N THR A 134 -78.37 20.10 57.75
CA THR A 134 -78.00 20.22 59.17
C THR A 134 -78.02 21.68 59.62
N ARG A 135 -77.52 22.60 58.78
CA ARG A 135 -77.55 24.04 59.04
C ARG A 135 -78.98 24.59 59.13
N LEU A 136 -79.90 24.10 58.29
CA LEU A 136 -81.32 24.47 58.35
C LEU A 136 -82.00 23.95 59.61
N VAL A 137 -81.72 22.70 60.01
CA VAL A 137 -82.24 22.13 61.26
C VAL A 137 -81.71 22.90 62.47
N ALA A 138 -80.41 23.19 62.52
CA ALA A 138 -79.78 23.98 63.57
C ALA A 138 -80.32 25.43 63.62
N PHE A 139 -80.60 26.04 62.46
CA PHE A 139 -81.25 27.34 62.38
C PHE A 139 -82.65 27.31 63.00
N ASN A 140 -83.48 26.34 62.63
CA ASN A 140 -84.83 26.19 63.20
C ASN A 140 -84.77 25.96 64.72
N ALA A 141 -83.82 25.16 65.20
CA ALA A 141 -83.59 24.94 66.63
C ALA A 141 -83.14 26.22 67.37
N SER A 142 -82.25 27.02 66.77
CA SER A 142 -81.81 28.32 67.33
C SER A 142 -82.97 29.33 67.42
N VAL A 143 -83.87 29.34 66.43
CA VAL A 143 -85.10 30.16 66.45
C VAL A 143 -86.04 29.73 67.59
N GLU A 144 -86.31 28.43 67.73
CA GLU A 144 -87.20 27.93 68.77
C GLU A 144 -86.60 28.08 70.19
N ALA A 145 -85.27 27.92 70.33
CA ALA A 145 -84.55 28.19 71.56
C ALA A 145 -84.66 29.66 72.00
N LYS A 146 -84.60 30.62 71.06
CA LYS A 146 -84.85 32.04 71.33
C LYS A 146 -86.31 32.30 71.73
N ARG A 147 -87.26 31.56 71.14
CA ARG A 147 -88.69 31.66 71.44
C ARG A 147 -89.04 31.17 72.84
N ALA A 148 -88.31 30.18 73.35
CA ALA A 148 -88.47 29.63 74.70
C ALA A 148 -87.84 30.50 75.82
N GLY A 149 -87.20 31.63 75.50
CA GLY A 149 -86.67 32.58 76.49
C GLY A 149 -85.53 31.99 77.35
N GLU A 150 -85.56 32.25 78.67
CA GLU A 150 -84.55 31.78 79.63
C GLU A 150 -84.41 30.24 79.65
N ALA A 151 -85.51 29.50 79.49
CA ALA A 151 -85.51 28.03 79.49
C ALA A 151 -84.83 27.41 78.24
N GLY A 152 -84.75 28.15 77.13
CA GLY A 152 -84.15 27.70 75.87
C GLY A 152 -82.67 28.05 75.71
N ARG A 153 -82.08 28.81 76.63
CA ARG A 153 -80.75 29.43 76.46
C ARG A 153 -79.62 28.41 76.24
N GLY A 154 -79.64 27.27 76.95
CA GLY A 154 -78.68 26.19 76.75
C GLY A 154 -78.80 25.52 75.38
N PHE A 155 -80.03 25.30 74.89
CA PHE A 155 -80.28 24.76 73.56
C PHE A 155 -79.87 25.72 72.45
N GLY A 156 -80.00 27.03 72.66
CA GLY A 156 -79.55 28.05 71.71
C GLY A 156 -78.05 28.01 71.45
N VAL A 157 -77.23 27.84 72.49
CA VAL A 157 -75.76 27.74 72.35
C VAL A 157 -75.36 26.50 71.55
N VAL A 158 -76.00 25.35 71.81
CA VAL A 158 -75.74 24.11 71.05
C VAL A 158 -76.19 24.28 69.59
N ALA A 159 -77.36 24.88 69.36
CA ALA A 159 -77.87 25.10 68.01
C ALA A 159 -76.96 26.03 67.18
N ASP A 160 -76.43 27.10 67.76
CA ASP A 160 -75.48 27.99 67.10
C ASP A 160 -74.13 27.27 66.83
N ALA A 161 -73.64 26.46 67.77
CA ALA A 161 -72.43 25.64 67.56
C ALA A 161 -72.60 24.59 66.44
N VAL A 162 -73.77 23.93 66.36
CA VAL A 162 -74.08 22.97 65.27
C VAL A 162 -74.19 23.70 63.93
N LYS A 163 -74.78 24.89 63.92
CA LYS A 163 -74.88 25.73 62.71
C LYS A 163 -73.51 26.15 62.20
N ASP A 164 -72.61 26.57 63.09
CA ASP A 164 -71.24 26.94 62.74
C ASP A 164 -70.44 25.74 62.23
N LEU A 165 -70.58 24.58 62.88
CA LEU A 165 -69.98 23.32 62.41
C LEU A 165 -70.49 22.95 61.01
N ALA A 166 -71.81 23.01 60.78
CA ALA A 166 -72.40 22.73 59.48
C ALA A 166 -71.90 23.70 58.39
N SER A 167 -71.75 25.00 58.72
CA SER A 167 -71.17 25.98 57.78
C SER A 167 -69.69 25.69 57.49
N LYS A 168 -68.93 25.19 58.47
CA LYS A 168 -67.53 24.79 58.27
C LYS A 168 -67.41 23.56 57.40
N VAL A 169 -68.28 22.55 57.59
CA VAL A 169 -68.36 21.35 56.75
C VAL A 169 -68.73 21.73 55.31
N GLU A 170 -69.73 22.59 55.10
CA GLU A 170 -70.10 23.10 53.78
C GLU A 170 -68.92 23.78 53.07
N GLY A 171 -68.18 24.64 53.80
CA GLY A 171 -66.99 25.30 53.28
C GLY A 171 -65.87 24.32 52.91
N SER A 172 -65.62 23.31 53.75
CA SER A 172 -64.64 22.26 53.48
C SER A 172 -65.01 21.42 52.27
N SER A 173 -66.27 21.00 52.12
CA SER A 173 -66.72 20.23 50.96
C SER A 173 -66.61 21.01 49.65
N LYS A 174 -66.95 22.31 49.66
CA LYS A 174 -66.74 23.19 48.50
C LYS A 174 -65.25 23.31 48.11
N ALA A 175 -64.35 23.37 49.08
CA ALA A 175 -62.91 23.38 48.82
C ALA A 175 -62.41 22.06 48.22
N ILE A 176 -62.95 20.92 48.67
CA ILE A 176 -62.69 19.60 48.06
C ILE A 176 -63.16 19.59 46.60
N MET A 177 -64.40 19.98 46.32
CA MET A 177 -64.93 20.05 44.95
C MET A 177 -64.07 20.95 44.03
N SER A 178 -63.63 22.10 44.54
CA SER A 178 -62.73 22.98 43.79
C SER A 178 -61.40 22.31 43.47
N THR A 179 -60.82 21.59 44.43
CA THR A 179 -59.55 20.85 44.24
C THR A 179 -59.73 19.72 43.22
N VAL A 180 -60.83 18.97 43.30
CA VAL A 180 -61.17 17.92 42.34
C VAL A 180 -61.32 18.48 40.93
N GLY A 181 -61.97 19.63 40.74
CA GLY A 181 -62.08 20.27 39.42
C GLY A 181 -60.73 20.68 38.81
N VAL A 182 -59.79 21.13 39.65
CA VAL A 182 -58.41 21.41 39.21
C VAL A 182 -57.69 20.12 38.81
N LEU A 183 -57.83 19.05 39.58
CA LEU A 183 -57.24 17.74 39.26
C LEU A 183 -57.82 17.16 37.98
N ASP A 184 -59.14 17.23 37.78
CA ASP A 184 -59.82 16.78 36.56
C ASP A 184 -59.27 17.49 35.31
N THR A 185 -59.06 18.81 35.39
CA THR A 185 -58.47 19.58 34.29
C THR A 185 -57.05 19.10 33.96
N ARG A 186 -56.21 18.88 34.98
CA ARG A 186 -54.82 18.44 34.81
C ARG A 186 -54.74 17.01 34.27
N ILE A 187 -55.56 16.11 34.78
CA ILE A 187 -55.62 14.71 34.34
C ILE A 187 -56.22 14.60 32.95
N GLY A 188 -57.22 15.42 32.61
CA GLY A 188 -57.75 15.51 31.25
C GLY A 188 -56.69 15.98 30.23
N ALA A 189 -55.76 16.86 30.62
CA ALA A 189 -54.63 17.23 29.78
C ALA A 189 -53.64 16.07 29.58
N LEU A 190 -53.28 15.38 30.67
CA LEU A 190 -52.40 14.20 30.61
C LEU A 190 -53.02 13.06 29.78
N SER A 191 -54.32 12.80 29.96
CA SER A 191 -55.07 11.81 29.20
C SER A 191 -55.03 12.11 27.69
N ARG A 192 -55.13 13.38 27.28
CA ARG A 192 -54.98 13.76 25.85
C ARG A 192 -53.56 13.57 25.32
N GLU A 193 -52.54 13.70 26.15
CA GLU A 193 -51.15 13.47 25.74
C GLU A 193 -50.82 11.98 25.60
N ILE A 194 -51.49 11.12 26.39
CA ILE A 194 -51.28 9.67 26.40
C ILE A 194 -52.19 8.95 25.42
N GLN A 195 -53.44 9.39 25.24
CA GLN A 195 -54.38 8.68 24.37
C GLN A 195 -54.00 8.83 22.89
N ALA A 196 -53.73 7.70 22.24
CA ALA A 196 -53.80 7.55 20.80
C ALA A 196 -55.21 7.11 20.42
N LYS A 197 -56.05 8.02 19.91
CA LYS A 197 -57.29 7.60 19.24
C LYS A 197 -56.97 7.10 17.83
N PRO A 198 -57.34 5.86 17.45
CA PRO A 198 -57.23 5.40 16.08
C PRO A 198 -58.10 6.30 15.18
N GLY A 199 -57.48 7.00 14.22
CA GLY A 199 -58.19 7.84 13.24
C GLY A 199 -58.25 9.34 13.53
N GLU A 200 -57.77 9.83 14.68
CA GLU A 200 -57.57 11.28 14.90
C GLU A 200 -56.14 11.70 14.51
N VAL A 201 -56.03 12.76 13.70
CA VAL A 201 -54.77 13.24 13.08
C VAL A 201 -53.74 13.73 14.12
N LYS A 202 -54.14 13.93 15.38
CA LYS A 202 -53.25 14.36 16.46
C LYS A 202 -52.97 13.20 17.40
N GLN A 203 -51.95 12.39 17.08
CA GLN A 203 -51.36 11.50 18.08
C GLN A 203 -50.88 12.34 19.28
N GLY A 204 -51.07 11.80 20.49
CA GLY A 204 -50.46 12.36 21.70
C GLY A 204 -48.94 12.48 21.55
N GLY A 205 -48.32 13.46 22.22
CA GLY A 205 -46.90 13.80 22.05
C GLY A 205 -45.96 12.61 22.24
N PHE A 206 -46.30 11.69 23.15
CA PHE A 206 -45.53 10.46 23.40
C PHE A 206 -45.56 9.48 22.23
N HIS A 207 -46.74 9.20 21.68
CA HIS A 207 -46.89 8.28 20.55
C HIS A 207 -46.16 8.78 19.30
N LYS A 208 -46.25 10.10 19.03
CA LYS A 208 -45.51 10.71 17.94
C LYS A 208 -44.00 10.58 18.15
N ALA A 209 -43.50 10.89 19.33
CA ALA A 209 -42.06 10.77 19.63
C ALA A 209 -41.56 9.33 19.46
N LEU A 210 -42.33 8.33 19.91
CA LEU A 210 -41.98 6.92 19.72
C LEU A 210 -42.02 6.51 18.24
N ALA A 211 -43.00 6.99 17.47
CA ALA A 211 -43.07 6.75 16.02
C ALA A 211 -41.91 7.39 15.26
N ASP A 212 -41.50 8.61 15.65
CA ASP A 212 -40.34 9.28 15.06
C ASP A 212 -39.04 8.49 15.33
N VAL A 213 -38.88 7.91 16.53
CA VAL A 213 -37.76 7.03 16.86
C VAL A 213 -37.80 5.74 16.04
N GLU A 214 -38.96 5.07 15.92
CA GLU A 214 -39.10 3.87 15.08
C GLU A 214 -38.72 4.15 13.63
N ALA A 215 -39.20 5.26 13.07
CA ALA A 215 -38.87 5.67 11.71
C ALA A 215 -37.36 5.93 11.54
N GLY A 216 -36.73 6.58 12.54
CA GLY A 216 -35.28 6.79 12.56
C GLY A 216 -34.50 5.47 12.60
N VAL A 217 -34.89 4.54 13.46
CA VAL A 217 -34.23 3.22 13.57
C VAL A 217 -34.41 2.39 12.30
N ALA A 218 -35.59 2.44 11.67
CA ALA A 218 -35.84 1.80 10.39
C ALA A 218 -34.94 2.36 9.28
N SER A 219 -34.75 3.68 9.24
CA SER A 219 -33.83 4.34 8.29
C SER A 219 -32.37 3.91 8.49
N ILE A 220 -31.91 3.83 9.74
CA ILE A 220 -30.56 3.33 10.08
C ILE A 220 -30.40 1.88 9.61
N THR A 221 -31.40 1.04 9.86
CA THR A 221 -31.37 -0.38 9.47
C THR A 221 -31.30 -0.56 7.95
N ALA A 222 -32.04 0.25 7.20
CA ALA A 222 -32.00 0.26 5.75
C ALA A 222 -30.62 0.68 5.23
N ALA A 223 -30.05 1.77 5.77
CA ALA A 223 -28.71 2.24 5.42
C ALA A 223 -27.62 1.20 5.75
N ALA A 224 -27.72 0.53 6.89
CA ALA A 224 -26.80 -0.53 7.29
C ALA A 224 -26.88 -1.75 6.36
N THR A 225 -28.08 -2.10 5.89
CA THR A 225 -28.29 -3.19 4.94
C THR A 225 -27.69 -2.85 3.57
N GLN A 226 -27.96 -1.65 3.06
CA GLN A 226 -27.33 -1.17 1.83
C GLN A 226 -25.80 -1.15 1.93
N SER A 227 -25.26 -0.71 3.07
CA SER A 227 -23.81 -0.71 3.30
C SER A 227 -23.23 -2.12 3.27
N ARG A 228 -23.92 -3.13 3.84
CA ARG A 228 -23.50 -4.54 3.77
C ARG A 228 -23.46 -5.07 2.33
N GLU A 229 -24.45 -4.74 1.52
CA GLU A 229 -24.48 -5.14 0.10
C GLU A 229 -23.29 -4.54 -0.67
N ILE A 230 -23.02 -3.25 -0.46
CA ILE A 230 -21.85 -2.57 -1.04
C ILE A 230 -20.55 -3.25 -0.57
N CYS A 231 -20.42 -3.54 0.72
CA CYS A 231 -19.25 -4.23 1.25
C CYS A 231 -19.07 -5.63 0.64
N GLY A 232 -20.17 -6.37 0.43
CA GLY A 232 -20.15 -7.66 -0.27
C GLY A 232 -19.63 -7.52 -1.71
N GLY A 233 -20.08 -6.51 -2.43
CA GLY A 233 -19.60 -6.19 -3.78
C GLY A 233 -18.11 -5.85 -3.81
N VAL A 234 -17.64 -5.01 -2.88
CA VAL A 234 -16.22 -4.67 -2.73
C VAL A 234 -15.41 -5.94 -2.43
N ASN A 235 -15.88 -6.82 -1.55
CA ASN A 235 -15.16 -8.06 -1.21
C ASN A 235 -14.96 -8.97 -2.44
N VAL A 236 -15.97 -9.07 -3.31
CA VAL A 236 -15.86 -9.82 -4.58
C VAL A 236 -14.83 -9.17 -5.52
N GLN A 237 -14.87 -7.85 -5.68
CA GLN A 237 -13.90 -7.11 -6.50
C GLN A 237 -12.46 -7.28 -5.98
N MET A 238 -12.29 -7.30 -4.67
CA MET A 238 -10.99 -7.53 -4.03
C MET A 238 -10.46 -8.94 -4.32
N GLY A 239 -11.31 -9.96 -4.26
CA GLY A 239 -10.94 -11.32 -4.66
C GLY A 239 -10.50 -11.41 -6.12
N ALA A 240 -11.20 -10.70 -7.02
CA ALA A 240 -10.81 -10.60 -8.43
C ALA A 240 -9.45 -9.91 -8.60
N MET A 241 -9.22 -8.79 -7.90
CA MET A 241 -7.95 -8.05 -7.93
C MET A 241 -6.79 -8.90 -7.39
N GLN A 242 -7.00 -9.68 -6.34
CA GLN A 242 -5.98 -10.61 -5.83
C GLN A 242 -5.60 -11.66 -6.88
N SER A 243 -6.57 -12.22 -7.61
CA SER A 243 -6.32 -13.16 -8.70
C SER A 243 -5.55 -12.51 -9.85
N GLU A 244 -5.92 -11.28 -10.24
CA GLU A 244 -5.23 -10.53 -11.30
C GLU A 244 -3.78 -10.20 -10.91
N ILE A 245 -3.52 -9.83 -9.65
CA ILE A 245 -2.17 -9.61 -9.13
C ILE A 245 -1.33 -10.89 -9.19
N GLN A 246 -1.92 -12.05 -8.83
CA GLN A 246 -1.23 -13.34 -8.94
C GLN A 246 -0.87 -13.68 -10.38
N GLN A 247 -1.80 -13.46 -11.32
CA GLN A 247 -1.55 -13.67 -12.75
C GLN A 247 -0.48 -12.72 -13.28
N THR A 248 -0.51 -11.45 -12.86
CA THR A 248 0.49 -10.44 -13.22
C THR A 248 1.86 -10.85 -12.71
N THR A 249 1.96 -11.31 -11.46
CA THR A 249 3.23 -11.78 -10.87
C THR A 249 3.80 -12.96 -11.68
N ALA A 250 2.97 -13.96 -12.01
CA ALA A 250 3.40 -15.09 -12.82
C ALA A 250 3.83 -14.69 -14.24
N ALA A 251 3.12 -13.73 -14.86
CA ALA A 251 3.48 -13.19 -16.16
C ALA A 251 4.82 -12.44 -16.14
N LEU A 252 5.05 -11.64 -15.09
CA LEU A 252 6.31 -10.92 -14.87
C LEU A 252 7.48 -11.90 -14.68
N ASP A 253 7.31 -12.95 -13.88
CA ASP A 253 8.33 -14.01 -13.70
C ASP A 253 8.67 -14.72 -15.02
N ASN A 254 7.68 -14.99 -15.86
CA ASN A 254 7.90 -15.56 -17.18
C ASN A 254 8.64 -14.59 -18.11
N ALA A 255 8.23 -13.32 -18.13
CA ALA A 255 8.88 -12.29 -18.91
C ALA A 255 10.35 -12.07 -18.47
N MET A 256 10.63 -12.12 -17.17
CA MET A 256 11.99 -12.04 -16.62
C MET A 256 12.86 -13.20 -17.12
N ARG A 257 12.37 -14.44 -17.06
CA ARG A 257 13.08 -15.61 -17.58
C ARG A 257 13.37 -15.51 -19.08
N ARG A 258 12.41 -14.99 -19.87
CA ARG A 258 12.59 -14.79 -21.32
C ARG A 258 13.61 -13.69 -21.62
N SER A 259 13.57 -12.58 -20.87
CA SER A 259 14.58 -11.52 -20.98
C SER A 259 15.99 -12.03 -20.63
N GLU A 260 16.11 -12.89 -19.60
CA GLU A 260 17.39 -13.53 -19.27
C GLU A 260 17.89 -14.45 -20.40
N ALA A 261 16.98 -15.20 -21.05
CA ALA A 261 17.33 -16.02 -22.20
C ALA A 261 17.85 -15.15 -23.37
N PHE A 262 17.21 -14.01 -23.66
CA PHE A 262 17.70 -13.08 -24.69
C PHE A 262 19.08 -12.50 -24.38
N LEU A 263 19.35 -12.17 -23.11
CA LEU A 263 20.67 -11.74 -22.68
C LEU A 263 21.72 -12.82 -22.93
N LYS A 264 21.44 -14.07 -22.55
CA LYS A 264 22.37 -15.20 -22.77
C LYS A 264 22.62 -15.45 -24.26
N VAL A 265 21.58 -15.36 -25.11
CA VAL A 265 21.73 -15.50 -26.56
C VAL A 265 22.57 -14.36 -27.14
N SER A 266 22.34 -13.12 -26.72
CA SER A 266 23.14 -11.96 -27.12
C SER A 266 24.61 -12.11 -26.74
N GLU A 267 24.88 -12.48 -25.48
CA GLU A 267 26.23 -12.76 -24.95
C GLU A 267 26.93 -13.86 -25.78
N HIS A 268 26.23 -14.96 -26.07
CA HIS A 268 26.79 -16.06 -26.86
C HIS A 268 27.06 -15.69 -28.32
N LEU A 269 26.17 -14.93 -28.99
CA LEU A 269 26.38 -14.48 -30.36
C LEU A 269 27.60 -13.55 -30.47
N ILE A 270 27.78 -12.67 -29.48
CA ILE A 270 28.95 -11.79 -29.39
C ILE A 270 30.24 -12.59 -29.22
N GLU A 271 30.22 -13.64 -28.39
CA GLU A 271 31.35 -14.56 -28.22
C GLU A 271 31.72 -15.24 -29.54
N LEU A 272 30.74 -15.81 -30.25
CA LEU A 272 30.96 -16.44 -31.55
C LEU A 272 31.55 -15.47 -32.58
N VAL A 273 31.06 -14.22 -32.61
CA VAL A 273 31.57 -13.17 -33.49
C VAL A 273 33.05 -12.87 -33.20
N ALA A 274 33.42 -12.82 -31.93
CA ALA A 274 34.80 -12.59 -31.52
C ALA A 274 35.72 -13.80 -31.80
N GLU A 275 35.20 -15.03 -31.70
CA GLU A 275 35.92 -16.26 -32.08
C GLU A 275 36.21 -16.35 -33.58
N CYS A 276 35.40 -15.71 -34.44
CA CYS A 276 35.67 -15.62 -35.87
C CYS A 276 36.94 -14.82 -36.22
N GLY A 277 37.59 -14.17 -35.24
CA GLY A 277 38.80 -13.37 -35.45
C GLY A 277 38.56 -12.08 -36.24
N ILE A 278 37.29 -11.68 -36.41
CA ILE A 278 36.90 -10.45 -37.09
C ILE A 278 36.82 -9.33 -36.06
N GLU A 279 37.60 -8.27 -36.28
CA GLU A 279 37.54 -7.09 -35.43
C GLU A 279 36.15 -6.43 -35.49
N THR A 280 35.64 -6.14 -34.30
CA THR A 280 34.39 -5.43 -34.05
C THR A 280 34.66 -4.16 -33.25
N GLU A 281 33.64 -3.31 -33.11
CA GLU A 281 33.72 -2.10 -32.27
C GLU A 281 34.05 -2.41 -30.80
N ASP A 282 33.76 -3.63 -30.34
CA ASP A 282 34.00 -4.05 -28.96
C ASP A 282 35.39 -4.68 -28.76
N THR A 283 36.07 -5.08 -29.84
CA THR A 283 37.37 -5.77 -29.80
C THR A 283 38.46 -5.02 -29.03
N PRO A 284 38.64 -3.69 -29.17
CA PRO A 284 39.65 -2.96 -28.39
C PRO A 284 39.42 -3.03 -26.87
N PHE A 285 38.17 -3.08 -26.43
CA PHE A 285 37.83 -3.17 -25.00
C PHE A 285 38.01 -4.58 -24.46
N ILE A 286 37.72 -5.60 -25.28
CA ILE A 286 37.99 -7.01 -24.95
C ILE A 286 39.49 -7.22 -24.76
N GLN A 287 40.31 -6.76 -25.72
CA GLN A 287 41.77 -6.84 -25.62
C GLN A 287 42.30 -6.10 -24.39
N ALA A 288 41.81 -4.89 -24.13
CA ALA A 288 42.20 -4.13 -22.94
C ALA A 288 41.85 -4.84 -21.63
N ALA A 289 40.70 -5.53 -21.55
CA ALA A 289 40.33 -6.32 -20.39
C ALA A 289 41.27 -7.52 -20.18
N MET A 290 41.60 -8.24 -21.25
CA MET A 290 42.53 -9.38 -21.23
C MET A 290 43.95 -8.96 -20.84
N GLU A 291 44.47 -7.89 -21.43
CA GLU A 291 45.78 -7.34 -21.10
C GLU A 291 45.85 -6.87 -19.65
N ALA A 292 44.81 -6.16 -19.20
CA ALA A 292 44.72 -5.69 -17.82
C ALA A 292 44.64 -6.86 -16.83
N ALA A 293 43.91 -7.92 -17.15
CA ALA A 293 43.85 -9.14 -16.34
C ALA A 293 45.23 -9.79 -16.20
N ALA A 294 45.95 -9.94 -17.31
CA ALA A 294 47.31 -10.48 -17.32
C ALA A 294 48.29 -9.63 -16.50
N GLN A 295 48.18 -8.29 -16.59
CA GLN A 295 49.00 -7.37 -15.81
C GLN A 295 48.73 -7.46 -14.31
N ILE A 296 47.45 -7.48 -13.90
CA ILE A 296 47.07 -7.66 -12.50
C ILE A 296 47.55 -9.03 -11.99
N GLY A 297 47.34 -10.10 -12.75
CA GLY A 297 47.83 -11.44 -12.41
C GLY A 297 49.33 -11.44 -12.13
N LYS A 298 50.12 -10.85 -13.03
CA LYS A 298 51.59 -10.72 -12.85
C LYS A 298 51.97 -9.92 -11.61
N LEU A 299 51.31 -8.79 -11.35
CA LEU A 299 51.56 -7.97 -10.15
C LEU A 299 51.28 -8.74 -8.85
N LEU A 300 50.22 -9.56 -8.83
CA LEU A 300 49.87 -10.42 -7.72
C LEU A 300 50.87 -11.58 -7.55
N GLU A 301 51.28 -12.22 -8.64
CA GLU A 301 52.30 -13.27 -8.65
C GLU A 301 53.67 -12.76 -8.15
N ASP A 302 54.07 -11.57 -8.58
CA ASP A 302 55.30 -10.92 -8.10
C ASP A 302 55.22 -10.59 -6.60
N SER A 303 54.03 -10.24 -6.10
CA SER A 303 53.81 -9.98 -4.67
C SER A 303 53.93 -11.26 -3.83
N LEU A 304 53.47 -12.41 -4.35
CA LEU A 304 53.69 -13.71 -3.72
C LEU A 304 55.19 -14.10 -3.76
N ARG A 305 55.84 -13.92 -4.92
CA ARG A 305 57.26 -14.26 -5.12
C ARG A 305 58.20 -13.48 -4.21
N THR A 306 57.88 -12.22 -3.94
CA THR A 306 58.67 -11.33 -3.08
C THR A 306 58.31 -11.45 -1.59
N GLY A 307 57.32 -12.27 -1.23
CA GLY A 307 56.87 -12.40 0.16
C GLY A 307 56.11 -11.18 0.68
N THR A 308 55.66 -10.30 -0.20
CA THR A 308 54.87 -9.09 0.16
C THR A 308 53.49 -9.45 0.70
N ILE A 309 52.92 -10.58 0.27
CA ILE A 309 51.67 -11.15 0.79
C ILE A 309 51.78 -12.68 0.78
N SER A 310 51.10 -13.35 1.71
CA SER A 310 50.98 -14.81 1.68
C SER A 310 49.88 -15.25 0.70
N ALA A 311 49.95 -16.48 0.19
CA ALA A 311 48.88 -17.04 -0.63
C ALA A 311 47.56 -17.19 0.14
N ALA A 312 47.60 -17.36 1.46
CA ALA A 312 46.39 -17.43 2.28
C ALA A 312 45.70 -16.06 2.38
N ASP A 313 46.48 -14.98 2.49
CA ASP A 313 45.94 -13.63 2.65
C ASP A 313 45.48 -13.03 1.31
N LEU A 314 46.13 -13.40 0.20
CA LEU A 314 45.71 -12.97 -1.14
C LEU A 314 44.38 -13.57 -1.58
N PHE A 315 44.09 -14.79 -1.12
CA PHE A 315 42.83 -15.50 -1.37
C PHE A 315 41.89 -15.44 -0.16
N ASP A 316 42.03 -14.42 0.69
CA ASP A 316 41.16 -14.21 1.85
C ASP A 316 39.74 -13.81 1.42
N GLU A 317 38.79 -14.70 1.66
CA GLU A 317 37.35 -14.47 1.45
C GLU A 317 36.63 -14.10 2.76
N SER A 318 37.38 -13.78 3.83
CA SER A 318 36.82 -13.33 5.11
C SER A 318 36.43 -11.86 5.04
N TYR A 319 35.35 -11.54 4.34
CA TYR A 319 34.85 -10.16 4.18
C TYR A 319 34.38 -9.57 5.52
N ARG A 320 35.25 -8.84 6.21
CA ARG A 320 34.94 -8.22 7.51
C ARG A 320 34.16 -6.93 7.31
N PRO A 321 32.91 -6.79 7.77
CA PRO A 321 32.15 -5.56 7.58
C PRO A 321 32.84 -4.34 8.19
N LEU A 322 32.80 -3.21 7.49
CA LEU A 322 33.23 -1.90 7.98
C LEU A 322 32.02 -1.20 8.64
N PRO A 323 32.04 -0.96 9.95
CA PRO A 323 30.91 -0.35 10.66
C PRO A 323 30.55 1.04 10.12
N GLY A 324 29.26 1.37 10.14
CA GLY A 324 28.77 2.70 9.75
C GLY A 324 28.78 2.96 8.24
N THR A 325 28.96 1.94 7.41
CA THR A 325 28.95 2.08 5.95
C THR A 325 27.61 1.69 5.32
N ASN A 326 27.12 2.52 4.39
CA ASN A 326 25.92 2.26 3.60
C ASN A 326 26.05 2.90 2.20
N PRO A 327 26.23 2.14 1.10
CA PRO A 327 26.18 0.67 1.03
C PRO A 327 27.31 -0.02 1.81
N ALA A 328 27.06 -1.25 2.27
CA ALA A 328 28.01 -1.99 3.11
C ALA A 328 29.37 -2.18 2.44
N GLN A 329 30.44 -1.75 3.14
CA GLN A 329 31.82 -2.00 2.76
C GLN A 329 32.45 -3.07 3.66
N HIS A 330 33.45 -3.76 3.15
CA HIS A 330 34.14 -4.86 3.81
C HIS A 330 35.66 -4.69 3.70
N ALA A 331 36.39 -5.25 4.65
CA ALA A 331 37.84 -5.38 4.60
C ALA A 331 38.22 -6.85 4.39
N THR A 332 39.30 -7.06 3.65
CA THR A 332 39.99 -8.35 3.49
C THR A 332 41.48 -8.13 3.76
N LYS A 333 42.24 -9.21 3.91
CA LYS A 333 43.69 -9.09 4.20
C LYS A 333 44.52 -8.54 3.03
N PHE A 334 44.00 -8.53 1.81
CA PHE A 334 44.73 -8.05 0.63
C PHE A 334 44.40 -6.60 0.23
N ILE A 335 43.57 -5.86 0.99
CA ILE A 335 43.13 -4.51 0.59
C ILE A 335 44.28 -3.52 0.40
N GLU A 336 45.29 -3.53 1.28
CA GLU A 336 46.43 -2.61 1.17
C GLU A 336 47.27 -2.90 -0.08
N LEU A 337 47.37 -4.18 -0.44
CA LEU A 337 48.03 -4.60 -1.66
C LEU A 337 47.25 -4.14 -2.89
N ALA A 338 45.94 -4.34 -2.90
CA ALA A 338 45.06 -3.90 -3.97
C ALA A 338 45.09 -2.37 -4.16
N ASP A 339 45.03 -1.61 -3.06
CA ASP A 339 45.06 -0.15 -3.06
C ASP A 339 46.35 0.40 -3.69
N ARG A 340 47.47 -0.31 -3.54
CA ARG A 340 48.77 0.04 -4.14
C ARG A 340 48.91 -0.41 -5.59
N LEU A 341 48.46 -1.62 -5.93
CA LEU A 341 48.76 -2.26 -7.22
C LEU A 341 47.70 -2.00 -8.28
N PHE A 342 46.41 -2.14 -7.94
CA PHE A 342 45.35 -2.16 -8.95
C PHE A 342 45.19 -0.82 -9.70
N PRO A 343 45.32 0.36 -9.06
CA PRO A 343 45.22 1.64 -9.76
C PRO A 343 46.26 1.81 -10.89
N GLN A 344 47.42 1.15 -10.81
CA GLN A 344 48.46 1.25 -11.84
C GLN A 344 47.98 0.70 -13.20
N VAL A 345 47.07 -0.28 -13.19
CA VAL A 345 46.45 -0.86 -14.39
C VAL A 345 45.10 -0.20 -14.66
N GLN A 346 44.25 -0.12 -13.63
CA GLN A 346 42.86 0.36 -13.77
C GLN A 346 42.76 1.79 -14.31
N GLU A 347 43.64 2.70 -13.87
CA GLU A 347 43.61 4.10 -14.32
C GLU A 347 44.12 4.25 -15.76
N ARG A 348 45.06 3.39 -16.19
CA ARG A 348 45.58 3.40 -17.57
C ARG A 348 44.50 2.94 -18.57
N VAL A 349 43.72 1.91 -18.22
CA VAL A 349 42.62 1.45 -19.08
C VAL A 349 41.52 2.50 -19.19
N LEU A 350 41.31 3.30 -18.13
CA LEU A 350 40.32 4.37 -18.14
C LEU A 350 40.62 5.46 -19.18
N THR A 351 41.88 5.64 -19.58
CA THR A 351 42.29 6.62 -20.60
C THR A 351 42.22 6.08 -22.03
N LEU A 352 41.88 4.79 -22.22
CA LEU A 352 41.86 4.15 -23.55
C LEU A 352 40.86 4.80 -24.51
N SER A 353 39.69 5.20 -24.01
CA SER A 353 38.64 5.83 -24.79
C SER A 353 37.70 6.60 -23.87
N SER A 354 37.10 7.68 -24.38
CA SER A 354 36.04 8.42 -23.67
C SER A 354 34.81 7.56 -23.36
N LYS A 355 34.64 6.43 -24.07
CA LYS A 355 33.59 5.44 -23.78
C LYS A 355 33.84 4.64 -22.50
N VAL A 356 35.11 4.49 -22.05
CA VAL A 356 35.42 3.67 -20.87
C VAL A 356 34.90 4.36 -19.61
N VAL A 357 33.97 3.70 -18.93
CA VAL A 357 33.35 4.21 -17.71
C VAL A 357 34.15 3.77 -16.49
N PHE A 358 34.55 2.49 -16.43
CA PHE A 358 35.42 1.97 -15.38
C PHE A 358 36.24 0.77 -15.82
N CYS A 359 37.30 0.50 -15.06
CA CYS A 359 38.11 -0.70 -15.12
C CYS A 359 38.40 -1.17 -13.69
N ILE A 360 38.04 -2.41 -13.36
CA ILE A 360 38.17 -2.95 -11.99
C ILE A 360 38.63 -4.41 -11.98
N ALA A 361 39.44 -4.77 -11.00
CA ALA A 361 39.66 -6.16 -10.62
C ALA A 361 38.67 -6.55 -9.51
N VAL A 362 38.03 -7.71 -9.67
CA VAL A 362 37.14 -8.31 -8.67
C VAL A 362 37.61 -9.71 -8.32
N ASP A 363 37.47 -10.10 -7.06
CA ASP A 363 37.67 -11.51 -6.69
C ASP A 363 36.52 -12.39 -7.20
N ARG A 364 36.62 -13.70 -6.98
CA ARG A 364 35.63 -14.70 -7.44
C ARG A 364 34.22 -14.58 -6.84
N ASN A 365 34.05 -13.76 -5.80
CA ASN A 365 32.77 -13.48 -5.17
C ASN A 365 32.24 -12.09 -5.50
N GLY A 366 32.88 -11.39 -6.46
CA GLY A 366 32.47 -10.06 -6.92
C GLY A 366 32.91 -8.94 -5.99
N TYR A 367 33.87 -9.18 -5.10
CA TYR A 367 34.39 -8.15 -4.21
C TYR A 367 35.39 -7.25 -4.94
N VAL A 368 35.09 -5.95 -4.94
CA VAL A 368 35.96 -4.89 -5.48
C VAL A 368 36.77 -4.32 -4.31
N ALA A 369 37.99 -4.81 -4.08
CA ALA A 369 38.84 -4.25 -3.02
C ALA A 369 39.15 -2.77 -3.28
N THR A 370 39.54 -2.46 -4.52
CA THR A 370 39.95 -1.11 -4.95
C THR A 370 39.35 -0.83 -6.33
N HIS A 371 38.70 0.30 -6.48
CA HIS A 371 38.12 0.75 -7.75
C HIS A 371 39.02 1.80 -8.42
N ASN A 372 38.67 2.26 -9.63
CA ASN A 372 39.20 3.53 -10.14
C ASN A 372 39.06 4.67 -9.13
N LYS A 373 40.02 5.60 -9.13
CA LYS A 373 40.12 6.72 -8.16
C LYS A 373 38.83 7.54 -8.06
N LYS A 374 38.17 7.81 -9.20
CA LYS A 374 36.90 8.56 -9.23
C LYS A 374 35.74 7.88 -8.49
N TYR A 375 35.83 6.58 -8.22
CA TYR A 375 34.83 5.80 -7.49
C TYR A 375 35.33 5.23 -6.14
N CYS A 376 36.52 5.67 -5.70
CA CYS A 376 37.09 5.38 -4.37
C CYS A 376 36.85 6.55 -3.40
N GLN A 377 35.72 7.23 -3.50
CA GLN A 377 35.44 8.35 -2.63
C GLN A 377 34.98 7.86 -1.24
N PRO A 378 35.39 8.48 -0.13
CA PRO A 378 34.87 8.15 1.20
C PRO A 378 33.35 8.32 1.25
N GLN A 379 32.66 7.46 1.99
CA GLN A 379 31.22 7.58 2.19
C GLN A 379 30.86 8.85 2.98
N ARG A 380 29.70 9.43 2.67
CA ARG A 380 29.23 10.70 3.26
C ARG A 380 27.89 10.56 3.98
N GLY A 381 27.28 9.38 3.98
CA GLY A 381 25.98 9.12 4.60
C GLY A 381 24.79 9.47 3.69
N ASP A 382 25.06 9.82 2.43
CA ASP A 382 24.04 9.97 1.38
C ASP A 382 24.05 8.72 0.52
N LEU A 383 23.02 7.88 0.66
CA LEU A 383 22.94 6.59 -0.02
C LEU A 383 23.02 6.70 -1.55
N ALA A 384 22.42 7.73 -2.16
CA ALA A 384 22.45 7.88 -3.62
C ALA A 384 23.86 8.25 -4.08
N TRP A 385 24.48 9.22 -3.41
CA TRP A 385 25.84 9.65 -3.71
C TRP A 385 26.86 8.53 -3.43
N ASP A 386 26.74 7.84 -2.29
CA ASP A 386 27.62 6.75 -1.87
C ASP A 386 27.51 5.55 -2.83
N THR A 387 26.30 5.27 -3.33
CA THR A 387 26.07 4.23 -4.34
C THR A 387 26.81 4.54 -5.65
N ALA A 388 26.77 5.79 -6.11
CA ALA A 388 27.44 6.20 -7.35
C ALA A 388 28.96 6.33 -7.22
N ASN A 389 29.46 6.85 -6.08
CA ASN A 389 30.83 7.37 -5.95
C ASN A 389 31.73 6.61 -4.97
N SER A 390 31.18 5.81 -4.05
CA SER A 390 31.94 4.96 -3.12
C SER A 390 31.72 3.48 -3.46
N ARG A 391 32.37 3.00 -4.53
CA ARG A 391 32.14 1.66 -5.11
C ARG A 391 33.23 0.63 -4.83
N TYR A 392 34.27 1.03 -4.12
CA TYR A 392 35.31 0.16 -3.60
C TYR A 392 34.91 -0.48 -2.26
N ARG A 393 35.63 -1.53 -1.87
CA ARG A 393 35.38 -2.37 -0.68
C ARG A 393 33.98 -2.98 -0.63
N ARG A 394 33.32 -3.11 -1.79
CA ARG A 394 31.94 -3.58 -1.91
C ARG A 394 31.88 -4.90 -2.65
N ILE A 395 30.86 -5.69 -2.35
CA ILE A 395 30.55 -6.94 -3.03
C ILE A 395 29.44 -6.66 -4.04
N PHE A 396 29.70 -6.98 -5.30
CA PHE A 396 28.72 -6.93 -6.40
C PHE A 396 28.42 -8.37 -6.84
N ASN A 397 27.50 -9.00 -6.12
CA ASN A 397 27.11 -10.40 -6.31
C ASN A 397 25.82 -10.56 -7.13
N ASP A 398 25.45 -9.54 -7.90
CA ASP A 398 24.40 -9.66 -8.91
C ASP A 398 24.81 -10.61 -10.05
N ARG A 399 23.86 -11.01 -10.89
CA ARG A 399 24.09 -11.94 -12.01
C ARG A 399 25.29 -11.54 -12.87
N THR A 400 25.37 -10.25 -13.24
CA THR A 400 26.42 -9.74 -14.14
C THR A 400 27.76 -9.67 -13.41
N GLY A 401 27.76 -9.20 -12.16
CA GLY A 401 28.95 -9.18 -11.31
C GLY A 401 29.58 -10.56 -11.12
N LEU A 402 28.77 -11.58 -10.76
CA LEU A 402 29.24 -12.95 -10.56
C LEU A 402 29.65 -13.64 -11.86
N ALA A 403 28.94 -13.39 -12.97
CA ALA A 403 29.32 -13.95 -14.27
C ALA A 403 30.73 -13.50 -14.68
N SER A 404 31.04 -12.21 -14.52
CA SER A 404 32.39 -11.69 -14.78
C SER A 404 33.41 -12.19 -13.77
N ALA A 405 33.08 -12.17 -12.48
CA ALA A 405 33.98 -12.57 -11.39
C ALA A 405 34.40 -14.05 -11.47
N ARG A 406 33.56 -14.92 -12.05
CA ARG A 406 33.75 -16.37 -12.13
C ARG A 406 34.06 -16.87 -13.53
N ASN A 407 34.15 -15.98 -14.52
CA ASN A 407 34.45 -16.35 -15.90
C ASN A 407 35.88 -16.90 -16.00
N GLN A 408 36.02 -18.13 -16.48
CA GLN A 408 37.33 -18.77 -16.73
C GLN A 408 37.69 -18.84 -18.23
N ARG A 409 36.81 -18.37 -19.11
CA ARG A 409 37.05 -18.28 -20.55
C ARG A 409 37.92 -17.06 -20.87
N PRO A 410 38.55 -16.97 -22.06
CA PRO A 410 39.45 -15.86 -22.39
C PRO A 410 38.84 -14.47 -22.17
N PHE A 411 37.55 -14.32 -22.48
CA PHE A 411 36.77 -13.14 -22.12
C PHE A 411 35.27 -13.48 -21.97
N LEU A 412 34.51 -12.53 -21.48
CA LEU A 412 33.05 -12.47 -21.47
C LEU A 412 32.66 -11.04 -21.87
N LEU A 413 31.76 -10.88 -22.83
CA LEU A 413 31.17 -9.57 -23.16
C LEU A 413 29.67 -9.61 -22.85
N GLN A 414 29.22 -8.70 -22.00
CA GLN A 414 27.83 -8.66 -21.57
C GLN A 414 27.27 -7.24 -21.49
N THR A 415 25.95 -7.14 -21.55
CA THR A 415 25.23 -5.88 -21.30
C THR A 415 24.81 -5.79 -19.85
N TYR A 416 25.05 -4.62 -19.25
CA TYR A 416 24.94 -4.38 -17.82
C TYR A 416 24.13 -3.11 -17.55
N ARG A 417 23.13 -3.18 -16.66
CA ARG A 417 22.51 -1.99 -16.06
C ARG A 417 23.23 -1.67 -14.75
N ARG A 418 23.99 -0.57 -14.75
CA ARG A 418 24.68 -0.06 -13.57
C ARG A 418 23.75 0.76 -12.72
N ASP A 419 23.55 0.35 -11.47
CA ASP A 419 22.88 1.17 -10.45
C ASP A 419 23.74 2.38 -10.07
N MET A 420 23.15 3.58 -10.21
CA MET A 420 23.73 4.87 -9.86
C MET A 420 23.16 5.44 -8.55
N GLY A 421 22.29 4.71 -7.86
CA GLY A 421 21.58 5.19 -6.68
C GLY A 421 20.32 5.99 -7.04
N GLY A 422 19.40 6.11 -6.08
CA GLY A 422 18.15 6.86 -6.26
C GLY A 422 17.23 6.31 -7.37
N GLY A 423 17.36 5.03 -7.73
CA GLY A 423 16.61 4.40 -8.82
C GLY A 423 17.12 4.75 -10.22
N GLN A 424 18.24 5.46 -10.34
CA GLN A 424 18.86 5.78 -11.62
C GLN A 424 19.76 4.63 -12.08
N PHE A 425 19.64 4.24 -13.35
CA PHE A 425 20.47 3.20 -13.95
C PHE A 425 21.09 3.70 -15.25
N VAL A 426 22.33 3.30 -15.50
CA VAL A 426 23.01 3.55 -16.77
C VAL A 426 23.30 2.22 -17.44
N LEU A 427 22.96 2.11 -18.72
CA LEU A 427 23.24 0.93 -19.52
C LEU A 427 24.67 0.98 -20.06
N LEU A 428 25.43 -0.08 -19.83
CA LEU A 428 26.82 -0.23 -20.22
C LEU A 428 27.03 -1.58 -20.91
N LYS A 429 28.07 -1.66 -21.73
CA LYS A 429 28.72 -2.93 -22.07
C LYS A 429 29.84 -3.20 -21.07
N GLU A 430 30.13 -4.46 -20.82
CA GLU A 430 31.25 -4.88 -19.99
C GLU A 430 31.98 -6.05 -20.62
N ALA A 431 33.27 -5.85 -20.90
CA ALA A 431 34.21 -6.90 -21.24
C ALA A 431 34.94 -7.36 -19.97
N ALA A 432 34.99 -8.66 -19.73
CA ALA A 432 35.66 -9.23 -18.57
C ALA A 432 36.62 -10.35 -18.97
N ALA A 433 37.74 -10.51 -18.26
CA ALA A 433 38.74 -11.54 -18.49
C ALA A 433 39.25 -12.12 -17.15
N PRO A 434 39.59 -13.43 -17.08
CA PRO A 434 40.03 -14.08 -15.85
C PRO A 434 41.39 -13.56 -15.39
N ILE A 435 41.49 -13.28 -14.09
CA ILE A 435 42.76 -13.06 -13.41
C ILE A 435 43.19 -14.41 -12.81
N THR A 436 44.35 -14.88 -13.24
CA THR A 436 44.99 -16.09 -12.70
C THR A 436 46.27 -15.72 -11.98
N VAL A 437 46.54 -16.40 -10.86
CA VAL A 437 47.72 -16.21 -10.01
C VAL A 437 48.25 -17.59 -9.66
N GLN A 438 49.48 -17.91 -10.11
CA GLN A 438 50.11 -19.22 -9.95
C GLN A 438 49.20 -20.37 -10.44
N GLY A 439 48.53 -20.17 -11.58
CA GLY A 439 47.60 -21.14 -12.18
C GLY A 439 46.25 -21.28 -11.46
N ARG A 440 46.02 -20.54 -10.37
CA ARG A 440 44.73 -20.51 -9.65
C ARG A 440 43.90 -19.31 -10.09
N HIS A 441 42.61 -19.53 -10.33
CA HIS A 441 41.68 -18.45 -10.66
C HIS A 441 41.39 -17.58 -9.43
N TRP A 442 41.86 -16.33 -9.46
CA TRP A 442 41.68 -15.36 -8.37
C TRP A 442 40.34 -14.62 -8.50
N GLY A 443 39.97 -14.23 -9.71
CA GLY A 443 38.75 -13.48 -10.00
C GLY A 443 38.74 -12.95 -11.44
N GLY A 444 38.10 -11.81 -11.68
CA GLY A 444 37.94 -11.23 -13.01
C GLY A 444 38.39 -9.78 -13.11
N MET A 445 39.00 -9.42 -14.23
CA MET A 445 39.17 -8.03 -14.64
C MET A 445 37.96 -7.61 -15.44
N ARG A 446 37.39 -6.44 -15.17
CA ARG A 446 36.17 -5.91 -15.81
C ARG A 446 36.45 -4.53 -16.40
N VAL A 447 36.10 -4.33 -17.66
CA VAL A 447 36.17 -3.04 -18.36
C VAL A 447 34.77 -2.73 -18.85
N ALA A 448 34.14 -1.71 -18.25
CA ALA A 448 32.81 -1.28 -18.66
C ALA A 448 32.88 0.02 -19.47
N PHE A 449 32.08 0.08 -20.52
CA PHE A 449 32.08 1.16 -21.49
C PHE A 449 30.67 1.44 -22.02
N SER A 450 30.44 2.67 -22.49
CA SER A 450 29.18 3.05 -23.12
C SER A 450 29.02 2.39 -24.49
N PHE A 451 27.78 2.27 -24.97
CA PHE A 451 27.46 1.79 -26.31
C PHE A 451 28.10 2.63 -27.42
#